data_AF-A0A1G3SWM4-F1
#
_entry.id   AF-A0A1G3SWM4-F1
#
_cell.length_a   1.000
_cell.length_b   1.000
_cell.length_c   1.000
_cell.angle_alpha   90.00
_cell.angle_beta   90.00
_cell.angle_gamma   90.00
#
_symmetry.space_group_name_H-M   'P 1'
#
loop_
_entity.id
_entity.type
_entity.pdbx_description
1 polymer ?
#
loop_
_entity_poly.entity_id
_entity_poly.type
_entity_poly.pdbx_seq_one_letter_code
_entity_poly.pdbx_strand_id
1 'polypeptide(L)'
;MRFLSLILLFALSLLADSITPKQLHVLQTVRDVAKSIPDKNGNTYENTLSAICLTESSAGKYVIGDFKHKKSFTKASLGPMQIQVATARHVSKNVKKLRWLNDLSDVQLAGRLLGDIRLSAKVATHYLVLLQNQRLDHFYAISGYNGGTTNRPYYNRVMKNMGLINHLISSGKLS
;
A
#
# COMPACT_ATOMS: atom_id res chain seq x y z
N MET A 1 -7.70 -31.40 -31.64
CA MET A 1 -8.35 -30.51 -30.63
C MET A 1 -7.45 -30.12 -29.46
N ARG A 2 -6.61 -31.02 -28.90
CA ARG A 2 -5.74 -30.69 -27.74
C ARG A 2 -4.68 -29.59 -28.00
N PHE A 3 -4.10 -29.52 -29.21
CA PHE A 3 -3.11 -28.48 -29.56
C PHE A 3 -3.71 -27.07 -29.70
N LEU A 4 -4.91 -26.94 -30.26
CA LEU A 4 -5.63 -25.66 -30.34
C LEU A 4 -6.02 -25.14 -28.95
N SER A 5 -6.38 -26.02 -28.02
CA SER A 5 -6.67 -25.64 -26.63
C SER A 5 -5.44 -25.14 -25.88
N LEU A 6 -4.25 -25.71 -26.13
CA LEU A 6 -2.98 -25.25 -25.54
C LEU A 6 -2.54 -23.88 -26.07
N ILE A 7 -2.71 -23.63 -27.38
CA ILE A 7 -2.42 -22.32 -27.99
C ILE A 7 -3.40 -21.26 -27.49
N LEU A 8 -4.68 -21.60 -27.30
CA LEU A 8 -5.68 -20.69 -26.76
C LEU A 8 -5.40 -20.34 -25.28
N LEU A 9 -4.99 -21.32 -24.46
CA LEU A 9 -4.56 -21.10 -23.07
C LEU A 9 -3.28 -20.24 -22.98
N PHE A 10 -2.38 -20.35 -23.96
CA PHE A 10 -1.18 -19.51 -24.06
C PHE A 10 -1.48 -18.09 -24.58
N ALA A 11 -2.46 -17.93 -25.46
CA ALA A 11 -2.91 -16.62 -25.93
C ALA A 11 -3.67 -15.85 -24.83
N LEU A 12 -4.41 -16.56 -23.96
CA LEU A 12 -5.11 -15.99 -22.80
C LEU A 12 -4.16 -15.57 -21.66
N SER A 13 -2.99 -16.19 -21.52
CA SER A 13 -1.99 -15.77 -20.53
C SER A 13 -1.22 -14.51 -20.94
N LEU A 14 -1.24 -14.14 -22.23
CA LEU A 14 -0.70 -12.87 -22.74
C LEU A 14 -1.60 -11.66 -22.48
N LEU A 15 -2.83 -11.88 -22.00
CA LEU A 15 -3.76 -10.85 -21.54
C LEU A 15 -3.64 -10.59 -20.03
N ALA A 16 -2.51 -10.91 -19.41
CA ALA A 16 -2.19 -10.38 -18.09
C ALA A 16 -2.12 -8.86 -18.21
N ASP A 17 -3.05 -8.14 -17.54
CA ASP A 17 -3.05 -6.67 -17.45
C ASP A 17 -1.64 -6.20 -17.08
N SER A 18 -0.91 -5.69 -18.08
CA SER A 18 0.41 -5.14 -17.86
C SER A 18 0.28 -3.96 -16.90
N ILE A 19 1.18 -3.83 -15.94
CA ILE A 19 1.21 -2.66 -15.06
C ILE A 19 1.26 -1.38 -15.92
N THR A 20 0.30 -0.49 -15.67
CA THR A 20 0.16 0.77 -16.42
C THR A 20 1.20 1.81 -15.99
N PRO A 21 1.51 2.82 -16.82
CA PRO A 21 2.39 3.92 -16.44
C PRO A 21 1.92 4.66 -15.17
N LYS A 22 0.59 4.81 -14.99
CA LYS A 22 0.01 5.40 -13.77
C LYS A 22 0.31 4.56 -12.53
N GLN A 23 0.20 3.24 -12.63
CA GLN A 23 0.54 2.34 -11.52
C GLN A 23 2.05 2.36 -11.23
N LEU A 24 2.91 2.40 -12.26
CA LEU A 24 4.36 2.58 -12.05
C LEU A 24 4.66 3.90 -11.32
N HIS A 25 4.01 4.99 -11.71
CA HIS A 25 4.19 6.28 -11.05
C HIS A 25 3.77 6.24 -9.57
N VAL A 26 2.63 5.60 -9.26
CA VAL A 26 2.18 5.41 -7.87
C VAL A 26 3.21 4.57 -7.09
N LEU A 27 3.66 3.45 -7.65
CA LEU A 27 4.65 2.59 -7.01
C LEU A 27 5.98 3.31 -6.78
N GLN A 28 6.50 4.03 -7.78
CA GLN A 28 7.73 4.79 -7.63
C GLN A 28 7.59 5.87 -6.57
N THR A 29 6.46 6.59 -6.54
CA THR A 29 6.18 7.60 -5.51
C THR A 29 6.17 6.98 -4.10
N VAL A 30 5.53 5.82 -3.95
CA VAL A 30 5.52 5.08 -2.68
C VAL A 30 6.93 4.64 -2.28
N ARG A 31 7.72 4.14 -3.23
CA ARG A 31 9.12 3.74 -2.99
C ARG A 31 9.97 4.90 -2.52
N ASP A 32 9.92 6.02 -3.22
CA ASP A 32 10.73 7.20 -2.92
C ASP A 32 10.41 7.74 -1.52
N VAL A 33 9.13 7.81 -1.17
CA VAL A 33 8.71 8.22 0.17
C VAL A 33 9.19 7.22 1.22
N ALA A 34 9.02 5.92 0.98
CA ALA A 34 9.41 4.88 1.93
C ALA A 34 10.93 4.79 2.15
N LYS A 35 11.74 4.96 1.10
CA LYS A 35 13.21 5.07 1.19
C LYS A 35 13.66 6.25 2.05
N SER A 36 12.92 7.36 2.05
CA SER A 36 13.27 8.57 2.81
C SER A 36 12.93 8.50 4.31
N ILE A 37 12.32 7.41 4.79
CA ILE A 37 11.82 7.28 6.16
C ILE A 37 12.31 5.96 6.75
N PRO A 38 13.54 5.91 7.28
CA PRO A 38 14.04 4.72 7.96
C PRO A 38 13.38 4.51 9.33
N ASP A 39 13.44 3.27 9.83
CA ASP A 39 13.19 2.95 11.23
C ASP A 39 14.35 3.43 12.13
N LYS A 40 14.25 3.13 13.44
CA LYS A 40 15.28 3.46 14.43
C LYS A 40 16.62 2.75 14.20
N ASN A 41 16.65 1.71 13.39
CA ASN A 41 17.82 0.91 13.06
C ASN A 41 18.39 1.27 11.67
N GLY A 42 17.79 2.23 10.96
CA GLY A 42 18.20 2.60 9.61
C GLY A 42 17.54 1.79 8.48
N ASN A 43 16.64 0.85 8.78
CA ASN A 43 15.98 0.04 7.76
C ASN A 43 14.87 0.83 7.06
N THR A 44 14.78 0.69 5.74
CA THR A 44 13.69 1.21 4.92
C THR A 44 12.79 0.07 4.43
N TYR A 45 11.59 0.42 3.97
CA TYR A 45 10.54 -0.57 3.65
C TYR A 45 9.90 -0.35 2.27
N GLU A 46 10.60 0.26 1.33
CA GLU A 46 10.06 0.63 0.02
C GLU A 46 9.50 -0.53 -0.79
N ASN A 47 10.15 -1.70 -0.74
CA ASN A 47 9.69 -2.89 -1.45
C ASN A 47 8.42 -3.42 -0.77
N THR A 48 8.41 -3.47 0.57
CA THR A 48 7.25 -3.89 1.36
C THR A 48 6.06 -2.96 1.16
N LEU A 49 6.25 -1.64 1.20
CA LEU A 49 5.19 -0.66 0.97
C LEU A 49 4.66 -0.71 -0.46
N SER A 50 5.52 -0.95 -1.45
CA SER A 50 5.09 -1.14 -2.84
C SER A 50 4.22 -2.39 -3.00
N ALA A 51 4.61 -3.49 -2.36
CA ALA A 51 3.86 -4.73 -2.36
C ALA A 51 2.52 -4.59 -1.62
N ILE A 52 2.49 -3.88 -0.49
CA ILE A 52 1.26 -3.49 0.20
C ILE A 52 0.38 -2.63 -0.72
N CYS A 53 0.93 -1.61 -1.39
CA CYS A 53 0.19 -0.75 -2.31
C CYS A 53 -0.50 -1.53 -3.46
N LEU A 54 0.19 -2.53 -4.02
CA LEU A 54 -0.42 -3.46 -4.97
C LEU A 54 -1.55 -4.27 -4.34
N THR A 55 -1.34 -4.81 -3.14
CA THR A 55 -2.36 -5.63 -2.45
C THR A 55 -3.60 -4.82 -2.08
N GLU A 56 -3.42 -3.58 -1.66
CA GLU A 56 -4.47 -2.71 -1.14
C GLU A 56 -5.32 -2.09 -2.24
N SER A 57 -4.69 -1.59 -3.31
CA SER A 57 -5.39 -0.75 -4.29
C SER A 57 -5.06 -1.10 -5.75
N SER A 58 -4.29 -2.17 -5.98
CA SER A 58 -3.66 -2.43 -7.28
C SER A 58 -2.88 -1.20 -7.77
N ALA A 59 -2.06 -0.62 -6.89
CA ALA A 59 -1.27 0.59 -7.15
C ALA A 59 -2.14 1.80 -7.59
N GLY A 60 -3.21 2.06 -6.85
CA GLY A 60 -4.08 3.21 -7.05
C GLY A 60 -5.17 3.05 -8.13
N LYS A 61 -5.42 1.83 -8.62
CA LYS A 61 -6.58 1.53 -9.47
C LYS A 61 -7.89 1.66 -8.68
N TYR A 62 -7.88 1.20 -7.43
CA TYR A 62 -9.02 1.25 -6.51
C TYR A 62 -8.68 2.10 -5.28
N VAL A 63 -9.14 3.35 -5.26
CA VAL A 63 -8.71 4.34 -4.25
C VAL A 63 -9.70 4.54 -3.09
N ILE A 64 -10.87 3.90 -3.14
CA ILE A 64 -11.85 3.91 -2.05
C ILE A 64 -12.22 2.45 -1.76
N GLY A 65 -11.85 1.96 -0.58
CA GLY A 65 -12.20 0.63 -0.07
C GLY A 65 -13.17 0.70 1.09
N ASP A 66 -13.80 -0.43 1.41
CA ASP A 66 -14.74 -0.61 2.54
C ASP A 66 -15.92 0.37 2.60
N PHE A 67 -16.20 1.07 1.49
CA PHE A 67 -17.31 1.99 1.39
C PHE A 67 -18.63 1.22 1.30
N LYS A 68 -19.43 1.28 2.38
CA LYS A 68 -20.78 0.72 2.42
C LYS A 68 -21.81 1.81 2.16
N HIS A 69 -22.91 1.44 1.52
CA HIS A 69 -24.05 2.34 1.31
C HIS A 69 -24.47 2.99 2.64
N LYS A 70 -24.67 4.32 2.64
CA LYS A 70 -24.99 5.18 3.80
C LYS A 70 -23.87 5.41 4.83
N LYS A 71 -22.64 4.93 4.62
CA LYS A 71 -21.49 5.31 5.48
C LYS A 71 -20.78 6.55 4.92
N SER A 72 -20.31 7.43 5.81
CA SER A 72 -19.45 8.55 5.43
C SER A 72 -18.15 8.02 4.80
N PHE A 73 -17.69 8.66 3.73
CA PHE A 73 -16.41 8.33 3.10
C PHE A 73 -15.22 8.53 4.05
N THR A 74 -15.37 9.32 5.11
CA THR A 74 -14.35 9.48 6.17
C THR A 74 -14.11 8.20 7.00
N LYS A 75 -14.97 7.18 6.84
CA LYS A 75 -14.82 5.85 7.44
C LYS A 75 -14.30 4.80 6.46
N ALA A 76 -14.09 5.16 5.19
CA ALA A 76 -13.53 4.29 4.17
C ALA A 76 -12.01 4.19 4.29
N SER A 77 -11.45 3.19 3.63
CA SER A 77 -10.01 3.05 3.41
C SER A 77 -9.65 3.84 2.14
N LEU A 78 -8.70 4.80 2.24
CA LEU A 78 -8.55 5.87 1.25
C LEU A 78 -7.17 5.88 0.56
N GLY A 79 -7.20 6.22 -0.73
CA GLY A 79 -6.03 6.41 -1.57
C GLY A 79 -5.29 5.11 -1.91
N PRO A 80 -4.10 5.21 -2.54
CA PRO A 80 -3.33 4.05 -2.98
C PRO A 80 -2.86 3.14 -1.83
N MET A 81 -2.75 3.69 -0.63
CA MET A 81 -2.31 2.94 0.56
C MET A 81 -3.47 2.48 1.45
N GLN A 82 -4.72 2.73 1.05
CA GLN A 82 -5.94 2.33 1.76
C GLN A 82 -5.93 2.73 3.25
N ILE A 83 -5.52 3.98 3.53
CA ILE A 83 -5.42 4.49 4.90
C ILE A 83 -6.76 5.05 5.35
N GLN A 84 -7.24 4.62 6.51
CA GLN A 84 -8.39 5.23 7.16
C GLN A 84 -8.00 6.52 7.89
N VAL A 85 -8.94 7.45 8.03
CA VAL A 85 -8.76 8.68 8.84
C VAL A 85 -8.28 8.32 10.25
N ALA A 86 -8.89 7.31 10.89
CA ALA A 86 -8.50 6.87 12.23
C ALA A 86 -7.02 6.43 12.30
N THR A 87 -6.54 5.68 11.30
CA THR A 87 -5.13 5.28 11.20
C THR A 87 -4.22 6.49 11.04
N ALA A 88 -4.60 7.46 10.19
CA ALA A 88 -3.84 8.70 10.04
C ALA A 88 -3.77 9.51 11.36
N ARG A 89 -4.86 9.55 12.14
CA ARG A 89 -4.87 10.16 13.49
C ARG A 89 -4.01 9.39 14.49
N HIS A 90 -3.98 8.06 14.40
CA HIS A 90 -3.11 7.25 15.24
C HIS A 90 -1.63 7.55 14.93
N VAL A 91 -1.27 7.59 13.65
CA VAL A 91 0.09 7.93 13.21
C VAL A 91 0.48 9.35 13.62
N SER A 92 -0.38 10.35 13.41
CA SER A 92 -0.09 11.76 13.75
C SER A 92 0.15 11.99 15.24
N LYS A 93 -0.51 11.22 16.12
CA LYS A 93 -0.27 11.27 17.57
C LYS A 93 1.13 10.76 17.94
N ASN A 94 1.61 9.72 17.22
CA ASN A 94 2.89 9.06 17.51
C ASN A 94 4.07 9.63 16.71
N VAL A 95 3.83 10.38 15.65
CA VAL A 95 4.88 10.90 14.75
C VAL A 95 4.85 12.42 14.74
N LYS A 96 5.83 13.06 15.41
CA LYS A 96 5.90 14.52 15.60
C LYS A 96 5.73 15.31 14.30
N LYS A 97 6.41 14.89 13.22
CA LYS A 97 6.36 15.55 11.90
C LYS A 97 5.03 15.42 11.15
N LEU A 98 4.09 14.64 11.67
CA LEU A 98 2.73 14.45 11.14
C LEU A 98 1.64 15.00 12.08
N ARG A 99 2.00 15.64 13.19
CA ARG A 99 1.04 16.17 14.17
C ARG A 99 0.07 17.19 13.58
N TRP A 100 0.51 17.99 12.60
CA TRP A 100 -0.35 18.95 11.89
C TRP A 100 -1.57 18.30 11.21
N LEU A 101 -1.53 16.99 10.95
CA LEU A 101 -2.71 16.27 10.46
C LEU A 101 -3.87 16.30 11.46
N ASN A 102 -3.61 16.54 12.75
CA ASN A 102 -4.64 16.67 13.80
C ASN A 102 -5.45 17.96 13.69
N ASP A 103 -4.92 18.99 13.02
CA ASP A 103 -5.58 20.29 12.88
C ASP A 103 -6.60 20.28 11.72
N LEU A 104 -6.54 19.27 10.86
CA LEU A 104 -7.49 19.07 9.76
C LEU A 104 -8.80 18.47 10.27
N SER A 105 -9.93 18.85 9.68
CA SER A 105 -11.19 18.11 9.84
C SER A 105 -11.09 16.72 9.21
N ASP A 106 -11.96 15.79 9.60
CA ASP A 106 -11.98 14.43 9.03
C ASP A 106 -12.20 14.45 7.51
N VAL A 107 -13.02 15.39 7.02
CA VAL A 107 -13.28 15.58 5.57
C VAL A 107 -12.02 16.07 4.86
N GLN A 108 -11.32 17.06 5.43
CA GLN A 108 -10.07 17.57 4.86
C GLN A 108 -8.98 16.50 4.84
N LEU A 109 -8.83 15.76 5.94
CA LEU A 109 -7.86 14.68 6.03
C LEU A 109 -8.18 13.55 5.05
N ALA A 110 -9.44 13.14 4.96
CA ALA A 110 -9.88 12.13 4.00
C ALA A 110 -9.63 12.57 2.55
N GLY A 111 -9.95 13.82 2.20
CA GLY A 111 -9.67 14.38 0.88
C GLY A 111 -8.18 14.36 0.54
N ARG A 112 -7.32 14.72 1.50
CA ARG A 112 -5.85 14.64 1.30
C ARG A 112 -5.35 13.21 1.17
N LEU A 113 -5.83 12.26 1.97
CA LEU A 113 -5.45 10.84 1.87
C LEU A 113 -5.84 10.24 0.51
N LEU A 114 -6.97 10.69 -0.04
CA LEU A 114 -7.49 10.24 -1.34
C LEU A 114 -6.72 10.86 -2.52
N GLY A 115 -6.42 12.16 -2.46
CA GLY A 115 -5.84 12.92 -3.58
C GLY A 115 -4.31 13.04 -3.60
N ASP A 116 -3.63 12.91 -2.45
CA ASP A 116 -2.18 13.09 -2.34
C ASP A 116 -1.49 11.74 -2.08
N ILE A 117 -0.91 11.17 -3.15
CA ILE A 117 -0.18 9.90 -3.12
C ILE A 117 0.99 9.97 -2.14
N ARG A 118 1.73 11.09 -2.10
CA ARG A 118 2.91 11.25 -1.24
C ARG A 118 2.51 11.30 0.22
N LEU A 119 1.43 12.01 0.55
CA LEU A 119 0.90 12.02 1.92
C LEU A 119 0.40 10.63 2.32
N SER A 120 -0.37 9.97 1.46
CA SER A 120 -0.88 8.60 1.69
C SER A 120 0.29 7.64 1.98
N ALA A 121 1.33 7.67 1.15
CA ALA A 121 2.56 6.90 1.33
C ALA A 121 3.31 7.27 2.61
N LYS A 122 3.37 8.55 2.98
CA LYS A 122 4.07 9.02 4.19
C LYS A 122 3.38 8.51 5.45
N VAL A 123 2.05 8.59 5.51
CA VAL A 123 1.29 8.05 6.64
C VAL A 123 1.45 6.52 6.71
N ALA A 124 1.31 5.83 5.58
CA ALA A 124 1.46 4.38 5.50
C ALA A 124 2.86 3.89 5.92
N THR A 125 3.91 4.58 5.48
CA THR A 125 5.29 4.24 5.84
C THR A 125 5.50 4.37 7.34
N HIS A 126 5.06 5.48 7.93
CA HIS A 126 5.13 5.64 9.38
C HIS A 126 4.30 4.62 10.15
N TYR A 127 3.12 4.27 9.62
CA TYR A 127 2.31 3.23 10.23
C TYR A 127 3.03 1.89 10.23
N LEU A 128 3.63 1.48 9.11
CA LEU A 128 4.42 0.25 9.08
C LEU A 128 5.61 0.31 10.03
N VAL A 129 6.35 1.42 10.09
CA VAL A 129 7.47 1.58 11.04
C VAL A 129 7.01 1.43 12.49
N LEU A 130 5.85 2.00 12.86
CA LEU A 130 5.28 1.81 14.19
C LEU A 130 4.96 0.33 14.45
N LEU A 131 4.36 -0.36 13.48
CA LEU A 131 4.04 -1.79 13.58
C LEU A 131 5.29 -2.66 13.70
N GLN A 132 6.33 -2.39 12.92
CA GLN A 132 7.62 -3.10 12.99
C GLN A 132 8.30 -2.94 14.35
N ASN A 133 8.19 -1.76 14.96
CA ASN A 133 8.75 -1.50 16.28
C ASN A 133 7.97 -2.16 17.43
N GLN A 134 6.69 -2.45 17.22
CA GLN A 134 5.78 -2.96 18.26
C GLN A 134 5.58 -4.47 18.21
N ARG A 135 5.90 -5.11 17.08
CA ARG A 135 5.57 -6.51 16.81
C ARG A 135 6.83 -7.36 16.69
N LEU A 136 6.66 -8.64 16.99
CA LEU A 136 7.75 -9.62 17.08
C LEU A 136 8.53 -9.76 15.77
N ASP A 137 7.85 -9.71 14.62
CA ASP A 137 8.48 -9.90 13.33
C ASP A 137 7.71 -9.20 12.18
N HIS A 138 8.30 -9.34 10.99
CA HIS A 138 7.79 -8.78 9.74
C HIS A 138 6.40 -9.32 9.35
N PHE A 139 6.10 -10.59 9.63
CA PHE A 139 4.80 -11.19 9.36
C PHE A 139 3.71 -10.55 10.21
N TYR A 140 3.97 -10.35 11.51
CA TYR A 140 3.04 -9.66 12.38
C TYR A 140 2.90 -8.19 11.98
N ALA A 141 3.97 -7.51 11.60
CA ALA A 141 3.90 -6.12 11.13
C ALA A 141 3.02 -5.96 9.88
N ILE A 142 3.22 -6.79 8.85
CA ILE A 142 2.39 -6.78 7.64
C ILE A 142 0.94 -7.14 7.97
N SER A 143 0.71 -8.16 8.81
CA SER A 143 -0.64 -8.54 9.25
C SER A 143 -1.36 -7.39 9.96
N GLY A 144 -0.59 -6.59 10.72
CA GLY A 144 -1.07 -5.40 11.43
C GLY A 144 -1.55 -4.29 10.54
N TYR A 145 -0.93 -4.14 9.36
CA TYR A 145 -1.32 -3.12 8.41
C TYR A 145 -2.80 -3.28 7.99
N ASN A 146 -3.25 -4.52 7.81
CA ASN A 146 -4.64 -4.86 7.47
C ASN A 146 -5.57 -5.00 8.69
N GLY A 147 -5.12 -4.67 9.90
CA GLY A 147 -5.99 -4.58 11.09
C GLY A 147 -6.09 -5.82 11.99
N GLY A 148 -5.13 -6.76 11.93
CA GLY A 148 -5.11 -7.95 12.81
C GLY A 148 -3.75 -8.26 13.40
N THR A 149 -3.67 -9.14 14.42
CA THR A 149 -2.38 -9.66 14.91
C THR A 149 -1.79 -10.65 13.91
N THR A 150 -2.62 -11.54 13.37
CA THR A 150 -2.24 -12.57 12.39
C THR A 150 -3.18 -12.52 11.19
N ASN A 151 -2.61 -12.46 9.98
CA ASN A 151 -3.40 -12.51 8.74
C ASN A 151 -2.58 -13.17 7.61
N ARG A 152 -2.51 -14.51 7.63
CA ARG A 152 -1.77 -15.28 6.63
C ARG A 152 -2.26 -15.06 5.19
N PRO A 153 -3.58 -15.01 4.90
CA PRO A 153 -4.04 -14.73 3.54
C PRO A 153 -3.56 -13.39 3.01
N TYR A 154 -3.65 -12.32 3.81
CA TYR A 154 -3.16 -11.00 3.44
C TYR A 154 -1.64 -10.99 3.22
N TYR A 155 -0.90 -11.55 4.18
CA TYR A 155 0.56 -11.65 4.09
C TYR A 155 1.00 -12.38 2.82
N ASN A 156 0.39 -13.52 2.49
CA ASN A 156 0.72 -14.29 1.30
C ASN A 156 0.47 -13.48 0.01
N ARG A 157 -0.59 -12.66 -0.04
CA ARG A 157 -0.83 -11.74 -1.17
C ARG A 157 0.26 -10.68 -1.27
N VAL A 158 0.67 -10.08 -0.13
CA VAL A 158 1.79 -9.12 -0.09
C VAL A 158 3.08 -9.78 -0.57
N MET A 159 3.41 -10.99 -0.13
CA MET A 159 4.62 -11.69 -0.57
C MET A 159 4.56 -12.10 -2.05
N LYS A 160 3.38 -12.44 -2.58
CA LYS A 160 3.21 -12.64 -4.03
C LYS A 160 3.50 -11.34 -4.79
N ASN A 161 2.96 -10.21 -4.33
CA ASN A 161 3.21 -8.91 -4.94
C ASN A 161 4.66 -8.45 -4.77
N MET A 162 5.35 -8.88 -3.71
CA MET A 162 6.79 -8.66 -3.55
C MET A 162 7.58 -9.27 -4.72
N GLY A 163 7.19 -10.46 -5.19
CA GLY A 163 7.79 -11.07 -6.38
C GLY A 163 7.65 -10.20 -7.63
N LEU A 164 6.46 -9.60 -7.83
CA LEU A 164 6.22 -8.65 -8.92
C LEU A 164 7.07 -7.37 -8.76
N ILE A 165 7.15 -6.80 -7.54
CA ILE A 165 7.99 -5.63 -7.28
C ILE A 165 9.46 -5.92 -7.60
N ASN A 166 9.98 -7.07 -7.17
CA ASN A 166 11.36 -7.46 -7.47
C ASN A 166 11.62 -7.58 -8.97
N HIS A 167 10.66 -8.13 -9.74
CA HIS A 167 10.75 -8.20 -11.19
C HIS A 167 10.72 -6.80 -11.85
N LEU A 168 9.90 -5.88 -11.36
CA LEU A 168 9.85 -4.51 -11.89
C LEU A 168 11.16 -3.75 -11.62
N ILE A 169 11.80 -3.98 -10.47
CA ILE A 169 13.10 -3.41 -10.16
C ILE A 169 14.18 -4.01 -11.06
N SER A 170 14.24 -5.35 -11.18
CA SER A 170 15.28 -6.01 -11.99
C SER A 170 15.15 -5.72 -13.48
N SER A 171 13.95 -5.41 -13.96
CA SER A 171 13.69 -4.94 -15.34
C SER A 171 13.86 -3.44 -15.53
N GLY A 172 14.28 -2.70 -14.51
CA GLY A 172 14.53 -1.24 -14.58
C GLY A 172 13.27 -0.38 -14.65
N LYS A 173 12.08 -0.95 -14.44
CA LYS A 173 10.80 -0.21 -14.44
C LYS A 173 10.53 0.54 -13.14
N LEU A 174 11.19 0.14 -12.05
CA LEU A 174 11.19 0.82 -10.76
C LEU A 174 12.63 0.99 -10.26
N SER A 175 12.89 2.06 -9.53
CA SER A 175 14.17 2.38 -8.87
C SER A 175 14.07 2.21 -7.37
#